data_AF-A0A965PMT7-F1
#
_entry.id   AF-A0A965PMT7-F1
#
_cell.length_a   1.000
_cell.length_b   1.000
_cell.length_c   1.000
_cell.angle_alpha   90.00
_cell.angle_beta   90.00
_cell.angle_gamma   90.00
#
_symmetry.space_group_name_H-M   'P 1'
#
loop_
_entity.id
_entity.type
_entity.pdbx_description
1 polymer ?
#
loop_
_entity_poly.entity_id
_entity_poly.type
_entity_poly.pdbx_seq_one_letter_code
_entity_poly.pdbx_strand_id
1 'polypeptide(L)' 'MILQLNPHIWVTTPLGEGHALFLIDYGPTVNSVWVVHLFDTGNVIHVDSAEIRVMGNEMYDIPHPKPFTGRDM' A
#
# COMPACT_ATOMS: atom_id res chain seq x y z
N MET A 1 14.06 -8.49 -4.13
CA MET A 1 13.44 -8.52 -5.48
C MET A 1 12.61 -7.26 -5.67
N ILE A 2 12.50 -6.73 -6.89
CA ILE A 2 11.57 -5.64 -7.22
C ILE A 2 10.55 -6.12 -8.25
N LEU A 3 9.28 -5.80 -8.04
CA LEU A 3 8.17 -6.13 -8.94
C LEU A 3 7.39 -4.85 -9.27
N GLN A 4 7.21 -4.55 -10.55
CA GLN A 4 6.23 -3.55 -10.98
C GLN A 4 4.83 -4.17 -10.91
N LEU A 5 3.91 -3.48 -10.25
CA LEU A 5 2.52 -3.89 -10.15
C LEU A 5 1.78 -3.53 -11.45
N ASN A 6 1.10 -4.51 -12.03
CA ASN A 6 0.29 -4.31 -13.24
C ASN A 6 -0.97 -5.19 -13.16
N PRO A 7 -2.14 -4.63 -12.81
CA PRO A 7 -2.41 -3.20 -12.62
C PRO A 7 -1.77 -2.62 -11.35
N HIS A 8 -1.70 -1.30 -11.26
CA HIS A 8 -1.43 -0.64 -9.98
C HIS A 8 -2.53 -0.96 -8.97
N ILE A 9 -2.18 -1.07 -7.70
CA ILE A 9 -3.11 -1.45 -6.63
C ILE A 9 -3.52 -0.21 -5.84
N TRP A 10 -4.83 0.01 -5.64
CA TRP A 10 -5.34 1.08 -4.79
C TRP A 10 -5.12 0.73 -3.32
N VAL A 11 -4.44 1.63 -2.61
CA VAL A 11 -3.97 1.43 -1.25
C VAL A 11 -4.24 2.68 -0.41
N THR A 12 -4.32 2.48 0.90
CA THR A 12 -4.24 3.55 1.89
C THR A 12 -2.97 3.38 2.73
N THR A 13 -2.39 4.51 3.10
CA THR A 13 -1.14 4.64 3.85
C THR A 13 -1.34 5.61 5.02
N PRO A 14 -0.40 5.69 5.98
CA PRO A 14 -0.46 6.70 7.03
C PRO A 14 -0.49 8.15 6.52
N LEU A 15 -0.06 8.39 5.27
CA LEU A 15 -0.03 9.72 4.64
C LEU A 15 -1.18 9.96 3.65
N GLY A 16 -2.13 9.02 3.53
CA GLY A 16 -3.27 9.11 2.62
C GLY A 16 -3.34 7.99 1.59
N GLU A 17 -4.30 8.12 0.67
CA GLU A 17 -4.56 7.13 -0.36
C GLU A 17 -3.68 7.31 -1.60
N GLY A 18 -3.45 6.21 -2.31
CA GLY A 18 -2.61 6.22 -3.48
C GLY A 18 -2.69 4.95 -4.32
N HIS A 19 -1.91 4.95 -5.39
CA HIS A 19 -1.64 3.76 -6.19
C HIS A 19 -0.26 3.21 -5.88
N ALA A 20 -0.20 1.94 -5.50
CA ALA A 20 1.04 1.21 -5.42
C ALA A 20 1.54 0.86 -6.83
N LEU A 21 2.78 1.25 -7.12
CA LEU A 21 3.44 1.10 -8.41
C LEU A 21 4.46 -0.06 -8.40
N PHE A 22 5.21 -0.18 -7.30
CA PHE A 22 6.24 -1.20 -7.15
C PHE A 22 6.19 -1.85 -5.77
N LEU A 23 6.55 -3.14 -5.72
CA LEU A 23 6.81 -3.89 -4.50
C LEU A 23 8.28 -4.30 -4.45
N ILE A 24 8.96 -3.94 -3.38
CA ILE A 24 10.36 -4.25 -3.12
C ILE A 24 10.42 -5.22 -1.95
N ASP A 25 10.82 -6.44 -2.22
CA ASP A 25 10.99 -7.48 -1.21
C ASP A 25 12.46 -7.63 -0.80
N TYR A 26 12.72 -7.59 0.50
CA TYR A 26 14.04 -7.79 1.11
C TYR A 26 14.23 -9.21 1.66
N GLY A 27 13.25 -10.09 1.47
CA GLY A 27 13.25 -11.45 2.00
C GLY A 27 12.50 -11.56 3.34
N PRO A 28 12.47 -12.75 3.96
CA PRO A 28 11.54 -13.06 5.05
C PRO A 28 11.81 -12.32 6.37
N THR A 29 12.97 -11.69 6.52
CA THR A 29 13.37 -11.04 7.79
C THR A 29 12.97 -9.57 7.85
N VAL A 30 12.64 -8.94 6.72
CA VAL A 30 12.38 -7.51 6.63
C VAL A 30 11.08 -7.31 5.87
N ASN A 31 10.23 -6.38 6.33
CA ASN A 31 8.99 -6.05 5.62
C ASN A 31 9.30 -5.65 4.17
N SER A 32 8.47 -6.12 3.23
CA SER A 32 8.51 -5.58 1.88
C SER A 32 8.09 -4.11 1.90
N VAL A 33 8.68 -3.32 1.00
CA VAL A 33 8.41 -1.89 0.83
C VAL A 33 7.58 -1.68 -0.43
N TRP A 34 6.52 -0.89 -0.29
CA TRP A 34 5.61 -0.51 -1.35
C TRP A 34 5.91 0.92 -1.79
N VAL A 35 6.09 1.12 -3.09
CA VAL A 35 6.27 2.44 -3.69
C VAL A 35 4.91 2.95 -4.13
N VAL A 36 4.42 4.02 -3.49
CA VAL A 36 3.05 4.51 -3.63
C VAL A 36 3.05 5.95 -4.13
N HIS A 37 2.25 6.23 -5.17
CA HIS A 37 1.93 7.58 -5.63
C HIS A 37 0.64 8.06 -4.96
N LEU A 38 0.74 9.08 -4.10
CA LEU A 38 -0.37 9.64 -3.34
C LEU A 38 -1.31 10.49 -4.20
N PHE A 39 -2.62 10.31 -4.04
CA PHE A 39 -3.62 11.01 -4.85
C PHE A 39 -3.67 12.52 -4.59
N ASP A 40 -3.63 12.92 -3.31
CA ASP A 40 -3.83 14.32 -2.94
C ASP A 40 -2.62 15.21 -3.23
N THR A 41 -1.41 14.64 -3.14
CA THR A 41 -0.16 15.42 -3.20
C THR A 41 0.66 15.15 -4.45
N GLY A 42 0.42 14.05 -5.16
CA GLY A 42 1.28 13.58 -6.25
C GLY A 42 2.65 13.08 -5.81
N ASN A 43 2.94 13.04 -4.51
CA ASN A 43 4.21 12.56 -3.98
C ASN A 43 4.34 11.04 -4.13
N VAL A 44 5.56 10.58 -4.37
CA VAL A 44 5.91 9.16 -4.34
C VAL A 44 6.59 8.85 -3.00
N ILE A 45 6.04 7.89 -2.27
CA ILE A 45 6.53 7.48 -0.94
C ILE A 45 6.84 5.98 -0.89
N HIS A 46 7.63 5.60 0.10
CA HIS A 46 7.98 4.22 0.41
C HIS A 46 7.29 3.83 1.72
N VAL A 47 6.51 2.75 1.71
CA VAL A 47 5.71 2.32 2.87
C VAL A 47 5.93 0.85 3.16
N ASP A 48 6.16 0.48 4.42
CA ASP A 48 6.31 -0.92 4.82
C ASP A 48 4.98 -1.69 4.69
N SER A 49 5.07 -2.99 4.39
CA SER A 49 3.92 -3.92 4.38
C SER A 49 3.11 -3.90 5.70
N ALA A 50 3.73 -3.56 6.83
CA ALA A 50 3.05 -3.45 8.12
C ALA A 50 2.07 -2.24 8.19
N GLU A 51 2.29 -1.20 7.39
CA GLU A 51 1.59 0.09 7.47
C GLU A 51 0.59 0.33 6.33
N ILE A 52 0.76 -0.36 5.21
CA ILE A 52 -0.08 -0.22 4.03
C ILE A 52 -1.30 -1.15 4.09
N ARG A 53 -2.46 -0.69 3.60
CA ARG A 53 -3.64 -1.54 3.42
C ARG A 53 -4.15 -1.43 1.99
N VAL A 54 -4.50 -2.56 1.41
CA VAL A 54 -5.19 -2.60 0.11
C VAL A 54 -6.64 -2.18 0.33
N MET A 55 -7.15 -1.35 -0.58
CA MET A 55 -8.51 -0.84 -0.49
C MET A 55 -9.53 -1.93 -0.76
N GLY A 56 -10.75 -1.70 -0.29
CA GLY A 56 -11.89 -2.57 -0.53
C GLY A 56 -12.25 -2.68 -2.01
N ASN A 57 -13.14 -3.61 -2.31
CA ASN A 57 -13.66 -3.82 -3.65
C ASN A 57 -15.17 -4.08 -3.57
N GLU A 58 -15.96 -3.09 -4.01
CA GLU A 58 -17.42 -3.14 -3.95
C GLU A 58 -18.02 -4.27 -4.79
N MET A 59 -17.40 -4.65 -5.92
CA MET A 59 -17.88 -5.75 -6.76
C MET A 59 -17.90 -7.08 -6.01
N TYR A 60 -17.05 -7.23 -4.99
CA TYR A 60 -16.92 -8.44 -4.18
C TYR A 60 -17.42 -8.24 -2.74
N ASP A 61 -18.14 -7.16 -2.45
CA ASP A 61 -18.59 -6.81 -1.10
C ASP A 61 -17.46 -6.73 -0.06
N ILE A 62 -16.24 -6.37 -0.49
CA ILE A 62 -15.08 -6.20 0.41
C ILE A 62 -15.05 -4.73 0.85
N PRO A 63 -15.28 -4.41 2.14
CA PRO A 63 -15.28 -3.03 2.62
C PRO A 63 -13.88 -2.42 2.61
N HIS A 64 -13.82 -1.09 2.57
CA HIS A 64 -12.56 -0.38 2.78
C HIS A 64 -11.92 -0.69 4.13
N PRO A 65 -10.58 -0.75 4.20
CA PRO A 65 -9.89 -0.92 5.46
C PRO A 65 -10.19 0.25 6.41
N LYS A 66 -10.10 -0.01 7.71
CA LYS A 66 -10.16 1.07 8.70
C LYS A 66 -8.98 2.03 8.51
N PRO A 67 -9.15 3.32 8.86
CA PRO A 67 -8.04 4.26 8.86
C PRO A 67 -6.86 3.71 9.66
N PHE A 68 -5.64 4.02 9.21
CA PHE A 68 -4.43 3.60 9.91
C PHE A 68 -4.39 4.21 11.31
N THR A 69 -4.46 3.38 12.35
CA THR A 69 -4.35 3.79 13.77
C THR A 69 -3.03 3.39 14.41
N GLY A 70 -2.22 2.58 13.73
CA GLY A 70 -0.96 2.02 14.23
C GLY A 70 -0.55 0.81 13.41
N ARG A 71 0.69 0.35 13.62
CA ARG A 71 1.17 -0.92 13.04
C ARG A 71 0.40 -2.07 13.66
N ASP A 72 -0.06 -3.01 12.84
CA ASP A 72 -0.63 -4.26 13.36
C ASP A 72 0.51 -5.02 14.07
N MET A 73 0.38 -5.19 15.38
CA MET A 73 1.29 -6.00 16.23
C MET A 73 0.74 -7.40 16.41
#